data_AF-A0A0Q8Q0J8-F1
#
_entry.id   AF-A0A0Q8Q0J8-F1
#
_cell.length_a   1.000
_cell.length_b   1.000
_cell.length_c   1.000
_cell.angle_alpha   90.00
_cell.angle_beta   90.00
_cell.angle_gamma   90.00
#
_symmetry.space_group_name_H-M   'P 1'
#
loop_
_entity.id
_entity.type
_entity.pdbx_description
1 polymer ?
#
loop_
_entity_poly.entity_id
_entity_poly.type
_entity_poly.pdbx_seq_one_letter_code
_entity_poly.pdbx_strand_id
1 'polypeptide(L)'
;MRIIEQELANNEDKYPHNKGDLSLNELARRADVHPTTFFSSKQRDFGLEVKKWLEEIKTGKVIGRGAVRRELADRIANWKALYDGLAQSHRDTELELQQAEADLIAARADIETLQREKQRLQEILSEMSDKKVVLLHQP
;
A
#
# COMPACT_ATOMS: atom_id res chain seq x y z
N MET A 1 -15.02 7.20 -35.64
CA MET A 1 -13.73 7.02 -34.95
C MET A 1 -13.61 7.92 -33.72
N ARG A 2 -13.87 9.24 -33.82
CA ARG A 2 -13.80 10.22 -32.71
C ARG A 2 -14.50 9.84 -31.39
N ILE A 3 -15.66 9.18 -31.44
CA ILE A 3 -16.38 8.72 -30.23
C ILE A 3 -15.54 7.69 -29.45
N ILE A 4 -14.91 6.74 -30.15
CA ILE A 4 -14.06 5.71 -29.53
C ILE A 4 -12.82 6.35 -28.91
N GLU A 5 -12.24 7.36 -29.56
CA GLU A 5 -11.09 8.10 -29.02
C GLU A 5 -11.45 8.85 -27.74
N GLN A 6 -12.63 9.49 -27.70
CA GLN A 6 -13.14 10.14 -26.48
C GLN A 6 -13.41 9.12 -25.37
N GLU A 7 -14.00 7.97 -25.69
CA GLU A 7 -14.22 6.89 -24.72
C GLU A 7 -12.90 6.37 -24.14
N LEU A 8 -11.86 6.22 -24.98
CA LEU A 8 -10.52 5.85 -24.52
C LEU A 8 -9.93 6.93 -23.60
N ALA A 9 -9.98 8.20 -24.02
CA ALA A 9 -9.45 9.31 -23.22
C ALA A 9 -10.14 9.43 -21.85
N ASN A 10 -11.46 9.19 -21.79
CA ASN A 10 -12.23 9.26 -20.56
C ASN A 10 -12.04 8.03 -19.63
N ASN A 11 -11.38 6.97 -20.10
CA ASN A 11 -11.20 5.71 -19.36
C ASN A 11 -9.72 5.33 -19.23
N GLU A 12 -8.83 6.30 -19.05
CA GLU A 12 -7.38 6.06 -18.86
C GLU A 12 -6.78 5.22 -20.01
N ASP A 13 -7.18 5.51 -21.25
CA ASP A 13 -6.78 4.78 -22.46
C ASP A 13 -7.21 3.30 -22.51
N LYS A 14 -8.17 2.89 -21.68
CA LYS A 14 -8.78 1.56 -21.69
C LYS A 14 -10.11 1.61 -22.43
N TYR A 15 -10.33 0.67 -23.34
CA TYR A 15 -11.60 0.62 -24.06
C TYR A 15 -12.73 0.10 -23.13
N PRO A 16 -13.83 0.84 -22.91
CA PRO A 16 -14.83 0.47 -21.91
C PRO A 16 -15.75 -0.69 -22.34
N HIS A 17 -15.76 -1.04 -23.63
CA HIS A 17 -16.66 -2.06 -24.17
C HIS A 17 -15.90 -3.34 -24.57
N ASN A 18 -16.66 -4.40 -24.90
CA ASN A 18 -16.11 -5.68 -25.36
C ASN A 18 -14.98 -6.25 -24.49
N LYS A 19 -15.08 -6.06 -23.17
CA LYS A 19 -14.08 -6.48 -22.17
C LYS A 19 -12.68 -5.89 -22.42
N GLY A 20 -12.60 -4.64 -22.86
CA GLY A 20 -11.33 -3.96 -23.13
C GLY A 20 -10.77 -4.15 -24.53
N ASP A 21 -11.42 -4.96 -25.38
CA ASP A 21 -10.89 -5.30 -26.69
C ASP A 21 -11.51 -4.45 -27.81
N LEU A 22 -10.64 -3.74 -28.53
CA LEU A 22 -11.00 -2.98 -29.71
C LEU A 22 -10.48 -3.72 -30.95
N SER A 23 -11.39 -4.29 -31.73
CA SER A 23 -11.10 -5.06 -32.95
C SER A 23 -11.91 -4.54 -34.13
N LEU A 24 -11.55 -4.95 -35.35
CA LEU A 24 -12.29 -4.57 -36.56
C LEU A 24 -13.77 -5.04 -36.51
N ASN A 25 -14.02 -6.18 -35.89
CA ASN A 25 -15.39 -6.69 -35.67
C ASN A 25 -16.16 -5.82 -34.67
N GLU A 26 -15.50 -5.35 -33.63
CA GLU A 26 -16.11 -4.42 -32.67
C GLU A 26 -16.42 -3.07 -33.32
N LEU A 27 -15.56 -2.60 -34.23
CA LEU A 27 -15.84 -1.40 -35.02
C LEU A 27 -17.03 -1.60 -35.96
N ALA A 28 -17.11 -2.75 -36.63
CA ALA A 28 -18.25 -3.11 -37.48
C ALA A 28 -19.56 -3.08 -36.68
N ARG A 29 -19.55 -3.72 -35.50
CA ARG A 29 -20.69 -3.74 -34.57
C ARG A 29 -21.08 -2.34 -34.11
N ARG A 30 -20.12 -1.48 -33.76
CA ARG A 30 -20.34 -0.10 -33.30
C ARG A 30 -20.90 0.80 -34.41
N ALA A 31 -20.52 0.52 -35.66
CA ALA A 31 -20.97 1.27 -36.83
C ALA A 31 -22.23 0.67 -37.48
N ASP A 32 -22.81 -0.38 -36.89
CA ASP A 32 -23.97 -1.11 -37.41
C ASP A 32 -23.79 -1.61 -38.86
N VAL A 33 -22.58 -2.10 -39.17
CA VAL A 33 -22.24 -2.69 -40.47
C VAL A 33 -21.76 -4.13 -40.33
N HIS A 34 -21.95 -4.93 -41.37
CA HIS A 34 -21.43 -6.29 -41.38
C HIS A 34 -19.88 -6.27 -41.41
N PRO A 35 -19.17 -7.13 -40.66
CA PRO A 35 -17.69 -7.11 -40.60
C PRO A 35 -16.99 -7.28 -41.95
N THR A 36 -17.61 -8.01 -42.88
CA THR A 36 -17.06 -8.22 -44.24
C THR A 36 -17.09 -6.94 -45.09
N THR A 37 -17.83 -5.91 -44.68
CA THR A 37 -17.89 -4.62 -45.38
C THR A 37 -16.51 -4.02 -45.58
N PHE A 38 -15.65 -4.08 -44.55
CA PHE A 38 -14.27 -3.58 -44.60
C PHE A 38 -13.34 -4.36 -45.54
N PHE A 39 -13.77 -5.53 -46.02
CA PHE A 39 -13.02 -6.38 -46.95
C PHE A 39 -13.63 -6.37 -48.36
N SER A 40 -14.76 -5.70 -48.55
CA SER A 40 -15.40 -5.59 -49.85
C SER A 40 -14.54 -4.75 -50.81
N SER A 41 -14.53 -5.11 -52.09
CA SER A 41 -13.76 -4.37 -53.11
C SER A 41 -14.13 -2.89 -53.19
N LYS A 42 -15.40 -2.56 -52.95
CA LYS A 42 -15.94 -1.19 -52.97
C LYS A 42 -15.47 -0.33 -51.80
N GLN A 43 -15.12 -0.93 -50.66
CA GLN A 43 -14.74 -0.24 -49.43
C GLN A 43 -13.32 -0.60 -48.98
N ARG A 44 -12.50 -1.10 -49.90
CA ARG A 44 -11.16 -1.59 -49.60
C ARG A 44 -10.26 -0.50 -49.01
N ASP A 45 -10.27 0.68 -49.60
CA ASP A 45 -9.40 1.79 -49.16
C ASP A 45 -9.81 2.28 -47.77
N PHE A 46 -11.12 2.42 -47.52
CA PHE A 46 -11.65 2.72 -46.20
C PHE A 46 -11.31 1.63 -45.18
N GLY A 47 -11.41 0.35 -45.56
CA GLY A 47 -11.02 -0.76 -44.69
C GLY A 47 -9.54 -0.75 -44.31
N LEU A 48 -8.65 -0.29 -45.21
CA LEU A 48 -7.23 -0.10 -44.91
C LEU A 48 -7.00 1.07 -43.96
N GLU A 49 -7.70 2.19 -44.16
CA GLU A 49 -7.65 3.35 -43.26
C GLU A 49 -8.08 2.97 -41.83
N VAL A 50 -9.20 2.27 -41.69
CA VAL A 50 -9.72 1.81 -40.40
C VAL A 50 -8.73 0.88 -39.70
N LYS A 51 -8.09 -0.04 -40.45
CA LYS A 51 -7.05 -0.93 -39.90
C LYS A 51 -5.84 -0.14 -39.43
N LYS A 52 -5.36 0.83 -40.22
CA LYS A 52 -4.23 1.67 -39.85
C LYS A 52 -4.51 2.44 -38.57
N TRP A 53 -5.68 3.08 -38.49
CA TRP A 53 -6.14 3.78 -37.29
C TRP A 53 -6.24 2.86 -36.07
N LEU A 54 -6.72 1.63 -36.25
CA LEU A 54 -6.80 0.64 -35.16
C LEU A 54 -5.42 0.27 -34.62
N GLU A 55 -4.43 0.08 -35.51
CA GLU A 55 -3.05 -0.20 -35.10
C GLU A 55 -2.41 1.00 -34.41
N GLU A 56 -2.63 2.22 -34.91
CA GLU A 56 -2.16 3.46 -34.27
C GLU A 56 -2.72 3.61 -32.84
N ILE A 57 -4.01 3.34 -32.64
CA ILE A 57 -4.64 3.39 -31.32
C ILE A 57 -4.13 2.30 -30.38
N LYS A 58 -3.88 1.09 -30.89
CA LYS A 58 -3.32 0.00 -30.09
C LYS A 58 -1.87 0.26 -29.70
N THR A 59 -1.15 1.03 -30.50
CA THR A 59 0.24 1.38 -30.23
C THR A 59 0.28 2.42 -29.11
N GLY A 60 0.60 1.97 -27.89
CA GLY A 60 0.75 2.85 -26.73
C GLY A 60 -0.44 2.89 -25.77
N LYS A 61 -1.52 2.12 -26.01
CA LYS A 61 -2.68 2.03 -25.10
C LYS A 61 -2.90 0.63 -24.55
N VAL A 62 -3.47 0.53 -23.35
CA VAL A 62 -3.79 -0.76 -22.70
C VAL A 62 -5.12 -1.29 -23.27
N ILE A 63 -5.05 -1.84 -24.48
CA ILE A 63 -6.20 -2.37 -25.21
C ILE A 63 -6.06 -3.89 -25.34
N GLY A 64 -7.14 -4.60 -25.04
CA GLY A 64 -7.25 -6.06 -25.13
C GLY A 64 -7.54 -6.73 -23.78
N ARG A 65 -8.33 -7.79 -23.84
CA ARG A 65 -8.79 -8.56 -22.67
C ARG A 65 -7.65 -9.04 -21.75
N GLY A 66 -6.53 -9.46 -22.35
CA GLY A 66 -5.37 -9.96 -21.59
C GLY A 66 -4.62 -8.85 -20.85
N ALA A 67 -4.52 -7.67 -21.43
CA ALA A 67 -3.84 -6.53 -20.83
C ALA A 67 -4.61 -6.00 -19.62
N VAL A 68 -5.93 -5.80 -19.77
CA VAL A 68 -6.82 -5.37 -18.68
C VAL A 68 -6.86 -6.38 -17.53
N ARG A 69 -6.86 -7.69 -17.84
CA ARG A 69 -6.86 -8.74 -16.81
C ARG A 69 -5.55 -8.77 -16.02
N ARG A 70 -4.41 -8.57 -16.68
CA ARG A 70 -3.09 -8.52 -16.03
C ARG A 70 -3.03 -7.33 -15.07
N GLU A 71 -3.43 -6.15 -15.53
CA GLU A 71 -3.46 -4.95 -14.70
C GLU A 71 -4.36 -5.12 -13.46
N LEU A 72 -5.54 -5.74 -13.62
CA LEU A 72 -6.41 -6.03 -12.49
C LEU A 72 -5.74 -6.98 -11.48
N ALA A 73 -5.09 -8.05 -11.97
CA ALA A 73 -4.39 -9.00 -11.12
C ALA A 73 -3.22 -8.34 -10.37
N ASP A 74 -2.43 -7.51 -11.05
CA ASP A 74 -1.33 -6.75 -10.48
C ASP A 74 -1.84 -5.78 -9.40
N ARG A 75 -2.95 -5.10 -9.67
CA ARG A 75 -3.59 -4.21 -8.70
C ARG A 75 -4.07 -4.97 -7.46
N ILE A 76 -4.71 -6.13 -7.63
CA ILE A 76 -5.15 -6.98 -6.51
C ILE A 76 -3.94 -7.46 -5.70
N ALA A 77 -2.87 -7.89 -6.37
CA ALA A 77 -1.64 -8.32 -5.71
C ALA A 77 -1.00 -7.19 -4.89
N ASN A 78 -0.94 -5.98 -5.46
CA ASN A 78 -0.43 -4.79 -4.77
C ASN A 78 -1.26 -4.45 -3.53
N TRP A 79 -2.60 -4.44 -3.66
CA TRP A 79 -3.48 -4.18 -2.51
C TRP A 79 -3.32 -5.23 -1.41
N LYS A 80 -3.17 -6.50 -1.79
CA LYS A 80 -2.90 -7.56 -0.83
C LYS A 80 -1.57 -7.35 -0.11
N ALA A 81 -0.51 -7.02 -0.84
CA ALA A 81 0.80 -6.75 -0.23
C ALA A 81 0.77 -5.56 0.73
N LEU A 82 0.07 -4.47 0.37
CA LEU A 82 -0.12 -3.31 1.26
C LEU A 82 -0.90 -3.68 2.52
N TYR A 83 -1.98 -4.46 2.37
CA TYR A 83 -2.78 -4.91 3.50
C TYR A 83 -1.98 -5.84 4.44
N ASP A 84 -1.27 -6.82 3.88
CA ASP A 84 -0.44 -7.75 4.63
C ASP A 84 0.67 -7.00 5.39
N GLY A 85 1.29 -5.99 4.75
CA GLY A 85 2.27 -5.11 5.37
C GLY A 85 1.69 -4.29 6.51
N LEU A 86 0.51 -3.70 6.34
CA LEU A 86 -0.17 -2.95 7.40
C LEU A 86 -0.54 -3.85 8.59
N ALA A 87 -1.06 -5.05 8.31
CA ALA A 87 -1.42 -6.02 9.35
C ALA A 87 -0.18 -6.48 10.14
N GLN A 88 0.95 -6.67 9.47
CA GLN A 88 2.20 -7.00 10.15
C GLN A 88 2.69 -5.84 11.01
N SER A 89 2.73 -4.63 10.47
CA SER A 89 3.14 -3.42 11.21
C SER A 89 2.28 -3.21 12.46
N HIS A 90 0.97 -3.44 12.39
CA HIS A 90 0.10 -3.35 13.56
C HIS A 90 0.50 -4.34 14.65
N ARG A 91 0.72 -5.61 14.30
CA ARG A 91 1.13 -6.65 15.26
C ARG A 91 2.46 -6.30 15.91
N ASP A 92 3.42 -5.84 15.12
CA ASP A 92 4.74 -5.45 15.62
C ASP A 92 4.62 -4.29 16.61
N THR A 93 3.85 -3.24 16.26
CA THR A 93 3.63 -2.10 17.17
C THR A 93 2.87 -2.48 18.44
N GLU A 94 1.97 -3.45 18.38
CA GLU A 94 1.22 -3.92 19.55
C GLU A 94 2.13 -4.72 20.50
N LEU A 95 3.05 -5.53 19.96
CA LEU A 95 4.08 -6.21 20.74
C LEU A 95 5.08 -5.22 21.36
N GLU A 96 5.53 -4.22 20.60
CA GLU A 96 6.40 -3.17 21.11
C GLU A 96 5.74 -2.38 22.25
N LEU A 97 4.45 -2.06 22.12
CA LEU A 97 3.69 -1.40 23.18
C LEU A 97 3.62 -2.26 24.45
N GLN A 98 3.29 -3.54 24.31
CA GLN A 98 3.25 -4.47 25.45
C GLN A 98 4.61 -4.56 26.17
N GLN A 99 5.71 -4.61 25.41
CA GLN A 99 7.04 -4.62 25.97
C GLN A 99 7.36 -3.30 26.70
N ALA A 100 7.06 -2.16 26.08
CA ALA A 100 7.30 -0.85 26.68
C ALA A 100 6.48 -0.64 27.96
N GLU A 101 5.24 -1.14 28.01
CA GLU A 101 4.40 -1.12 29.20
C GLU A 101 4.97 -2.00 30.32
N ALA A 102 5.46 -3.20 29.99
CA ALA A 102 6.12 -4.08 30.95
C ALA A 102 7.40 -3.45 31.52
N ASP A 103 8.24 -2.86 30.67
CA ASP A 103 9.47 -2.18 31.08
C ASP A 103 9.15 -0.97 31.97
N LEU A 104 8.09 -0.21 31.66
CA LEU A 104 7.64 0.91 32.49
C LEU A 104 7.19 0.45 33.88
N ILE A 105 6.46 -0.67 33.96
CA ILE A 105 6.02 -1.24 35.24
C ILE A 105 7.24 -1.67 36.06
N ALA A 106 8.20 -2.37 35.45
CA ALA A 106 9.42 -2.80 36.12
C ALA A 106 10.24 -1.61 36.63
N ALA A 107 10.48 -0.61 35.77
CA ALA A 107 11.23 0.60 36.15
C ALA A 107 10.55 1.36 37.30
N ARG A 108 9.22 1.41 37.33
CA ARG A 108 8.48 2.04 38.44
C ARG A 108 8.66 1.28 39.75
N ALA A 109 8.64 -0.05 39.72
CA ALA A 109 8.88 -0.88 40.89
C ALA A 109 10.32 -0.72 41.42
N ASP A 110 11.31 -0.64 40.51
CA ASP A 110 12.71 -0.40 40.87
C ASP A 110 12.89 0.98 41.51
N ILE A 111 12.28 2.03 40.93
CA ILE A 111 12.30 3.38 41.50
C ILE A 111 11.73 3.38 42.92
N GLU A 112 10.59 2.73 43.14
CA GLU A 112 9.98 2.67 44.46
C GLU A 112 10.89 1.94 45.46
N THR A 113 11.51 0.84 45.05
CA THR A 113 12.44 0.06 45.87
C THR A 113 13.67 0.90 46.25
N LEU A 114 14.31 1.53 45.27
CA LEU A 114 15.47 2.40 45.48
C LEU A 114 15.13 3.62 46.34
N GLN A 115 13.92 4.18 46.22
CA GLN A 115 13.47 5.27 47.08
C GLN A 115 13.34 4.82 48.53
N ARG A 116 12.76 3.65 48.79
CA ARG A 116 12.67 3.07 50.14
C ARG A 116 14.05 2.78 50.73
N GLU A 117 14.95 2.19 49.94
CA GLU A 117 16.33 1.91 50.37
C GLU A 117 17.10 3.20 50.69
N LYS A 118 16.99 4.21 49.82
CA LYS A 118 17.58 5.53 50.05
C LYS A 118 17.07 6.14 51.36
N GLN A 119 15.76 6.10 51.59
CA GLN A 119 15.17 6.65 52.81
C GLN A 119 15.68 5.92 54.05
N ARG A 120 15.70 4.58 54.03
CA ARG A 120 16.26 3.77 55.11
C ARG A 120 17.74 4.08 55.39
N LEU A 121 18.55 4.24 54.34
CA LEU A 121 19.97 4.59 54.50
C LEU A 121 20.14 6.00 55.08
N GLN A 122 19.29 6.95 54.70
CA GLN A 122 19.29 8.30 55.27
C GLN A 122 18.93 8.30 56.75
N GLU A 123 17.96 7.48 57.17
CA GLU A 123 17.60 7.28 58.58
C GLU A 123 18.76 6.68 59.38
N ILE A 124 19.41 5.63 58.85
CA ILE A 124 20.59 5.02 59.50
C ILE A 124 21.73 6.04 59.64
N LEU A 125 21.99 6.84 58.61
CA LEU A 125 23.03 7.87 58.66
C LEU A 125 22.73 8.98 59.67
N SER A 126 21.47 9.41 59.80
CA SER A 126 21.11 10.41 60.80
C SER A 126 21.30 9.87 62.22
N GLU A 127 20.84 8.65 62.50
CA GLU A 127 21.02 7.97 63.79
C GLU A 127 22.49 7.77 64.16
N MET A 128 23.36 7.48 63.18
CA MET A 128 24.80 7.37 63.41
C MET A 128 25.46 8.74 63.63
N SER A 129 24.99 9.80 62.95
CA SER A 129 25.54 11.15 63.13
C SER A 129 25.22 11.75 64.51
N ASP A 130 24.07 11.39 65.09
CA ASP A 130 23.67 11.84 66.44
C ASP A 130 24.42 11.10 67.56
N LYS A 131 25.00 9.92 67.27
CA LYS A 131 25.90 9.21 68.19
C LYS A 131 27.29 9.84 68.13
N LYS A 132 27.49 10.89 68.95
CA LYS A 132 28.77 11.56 69.19
C LYS A 132 29.89 10.53 69.44
N VAL A 133 30.80 10.37 68.48
CA VAL A 133 32.00 9.54 68.62
C VAL A 133 32.91 10.19 69.67
N VAL A 134 32.90 9.67 70.89
CA VAL A 134 33.85 10.07 71.93
C VAL A 134 35.18 9.38 71.62
N LEU A 135 36.15 10.16 71.15
CA LEU A 135 37.55 9.73 71.05
C LEU A 135 38.06 9.43 72.47
N LEU A 136 38.18 8.15 72.81
CA LEU A 136 38.89 7.70 74.01
C LEU A 136 40.40 7.89 73.77
N HIS A 137 40.92 9.04 74.18
CA HIS A 137 42.37 9.21 74.34
C HIS A 137 42.78 8.49 75.62
N GLN A 138 43.48 7.36 75.50
CA GLN A 138 44.10 6.67 76.63
C GLN A 138 45.55 7.16 76.81
N PRO A 139 46.02 7.26 78.08
CA PRO A 139 47.24 7.97 78.47
C PRO A 139 48.55 7.28 78.06
#